data_AF-A0A7J7JSQ7-F1
#
_entry.id   AF-A0A7J7JSQ7-F1
#
_cell.length_a   1.000
_cell.length_b   1.000
_cell.length_c   1.000
_cell.angle_alpha   90.00
_cell.angle_beta   90.00
_cell.angle_gamma   90.00
#
_symmetry.space_group_name_H-M   'P 1'
#
loop_
_entity.id
_entity.type
_entity.pdbx_description
1 polymer ?
#
loop_
_entity_poly.entity_id
_entity_poly.type
_entity_poly.pdbx_seq_one_letter_code
_entity_poly.pdbx_strand_id
1 'polypeptide(L)' 'MRQAIEPTLKLAITLHHLAEGSSHKSIANHYRLGRSTVSNIIYATCDALYEALQPTYLAVPKGKEEWKKIAEGFVFY' A
#
# COMPACT_ATOMS: atom_id res chain seq x y z
N MET A 1 0.94 29.92 2.59
CA MET A 1 0.35 28.57 2.42
C MET A 1 1.50 27.59 2.19
N ARG A 2 1.53 26.43 2.86
CA ARG A 2 2.58 25.41 2.58
C ARG A 2 2.34 24.80 1.20
N GLN A 3 3.41 24.56 0.43
CA GLN A 3 3.30 23.84 -0.83
C GLN A 3 2.78 22.42 -0.58
N ALA A 4 1.91 21.97 -1.48
CA ALA A 4 1.43 20.60 -1.46
C ALA A 4 2.60 19.63 -1.72
N ILE A 5 2.55 18.47 -1.09
CA ILE A 5 3.50 17.39 -1.35
C ILE A 5 3.11 16.73 -2.67
N GLU A 6 4.06 16.62 -3.58
CA GLU A 6 3.88 16.04 -4.91
C GLU A 6 3.37 14.59 -4.83
N PRO A 7 2.47 14.17 -5.75
CA PRO A 7 1.93 12.80 -5.77
C PRO A 7 3.01 11.72 -5.81
N THR A 8 4.07 11.93 -6.59
CA THR A 8 5.22 10.99 -6.68
C THR A 8 5.91 10.79 -5.34
N LEU A 9 6.05 11.86 -4.55
CA LEU A 9 6.66 11.77 -3.22
C LEU A 9 5.73 11.05 -2.23
N LYS A 10 4.41 11.28 -2.30
CA LYS A 10 3.42 10.54 -1.50
C LYS A 10 3.47 9.04 -1.78
N LEU A 11 3.59 8.67 -3.05
CA LEU A 11 3.76 7.28 -3.48
C LEU A 11 5.07 6.69 -2.94
N ALA A 12 6.20 7.39 -3.09
CA ALA A 12 7.48 6.92 -2.57
C ALA A 12 7.48 6.69 -1.05
N ILE A 13 6.89 7.61 -0.28
CA ILE A 13 6.72 7.48 1.18
C ILE A 13 5.92 6.22 1.52
N THR A 14 4.84 5.98 0.78
CA THR A 14 3.95 4.84 1.04
C THR A 14 4.62 3.52 0.67
N LEU A 15 5.33 3.45 -0.45
CA LEU A 15 6.09 2.27 -0.85
C LEU A 15 7.22 1.96 0.14
N HIS A 16 7.90 2.97 0.68
CA HIS A 16 8.89 2.78 1.74
C HIS A 16 8.26 2.12 2.98
N HIS A 17 7.11 2.62 3.43
CA HIS A 17 6.38 2.02 4.55
C HIS A 17 5.97 0.56 4.28
N LEU A 18 5.41 0.28 3.10
CA LEU A 18 4.96 -1.07 2.72
C LEU A 18 6.13 -2.07 2.57
N ALA A 19 7.30 -1.60 2.10
CA ALA A 19 8.46 -2.46 1.88
C ALA A 19 9.24 -2.77 3.17
N GLU A 20 9.42 -1.78 4.05
CA GLU A 20 10.24 -1.92 5.26
C GLU A 20 9.41 -2.30 6.50
N GLY A 21 8.10 -2.05 6.49
CA GLY A 21 7.24 -2.20 7.67
C GLY A 21 7.58 -1.22 8.80
N SER A 22 8.34 -0.16 8.50
CA SER A 22 8.82 0.78 9.51
C SER A 22 7.70 1.69 10.04
N SER A 23 7.84 2.11 11.30
CA SER A 23 6.83 2.93 11.96
C SER A 23 6.66 4.30 11.27
N HIS A 24 5.46 4.88 11.34
CA HIS A 24 5.22 6.24 10.79
C HIS A 24 6.17 7.30 11.37
N LYS A 25 6.70 7.09 12.59
CA LYS A 25 7.70 7.99 13.20
C LYS A 25 9.05 7.89 12.48
N SER A 26 9.49 6.68 12.15
CA SER A 26 10.75 6.44 11.43
C SER A 26 10.69 7.08 10.03
N ILE A 27 9.60 6.83 9.31
CA ILE A 27 9.35 7.44 7.99
C ILE A 27 9.27 8.97 8.08
N ALA A 28 8.56 9.52 9.06
CA ALA A 28 8.48 10.97 9.27
C ALA A 28 9.85 11.61 9.50
N ASN A 29 10.71 10.97 10.29
CA ASN A 29 12.09 11.43 10.49
C ASN A 29 12.91 11.36 9.20
N HIS A 30 12.78 10.27 8.43
CA HIS A 30 13.51 10.09 7.16
C HIS A 30 13.16 11.17 6.13
N TYR A 31 11.86 11.45 5.93
CA TYR A 31 11.38 12.43 4.95
C TYR A 31 11.26 13.85 5.50
N ARG A 32 11.64 14.08 6.77
CA ARG A 32 11.54 15.39 7.46
C ARG A 32 10.12 15.99 7.42
N LEU A 33 9.13 15.13 7.64
CA LEU A 33 7.71 15.47 7.66
C LEU A 33 7.11 15.31 9.05
N GLY A 34 5.96 15.93 9.29
CA GLY A 34 5.19 15.67 10.50
C GLY A 34 4.65 14.24 10.50
N ARG A 35 4.63 13.59 11.68
CA ARG A 35 4.08 12.22 11.83
C ARG A 35 2.63 12.11 11.32
N SER A 36 1.79 13.11 11.62
CA SER A 36 0.41 13.17 11.12
C SER A 36 0.36 13.30 9.60
N THR A 37 1.23 14.11 9.00
CA THR A 37 1.35 14.24 7.54
C THR A 37 1.71 12.91 6.89
N VAL A 38 2.71 12.20 7.41
CA VAL A 38 3.09 10.87 6.91
C VAL A 38 1.94 9.88 7.06
N SER A 39 1.29 9.86 8.23
CA SER A 39 0.14 8.98 8.45
C SER A 39 -0.96 9.22 7.42
N ASN A 40 -1.33 10.48 7.18
CA ASN A 40 -2.37 10.83 6.22
C ASN A 40 -1.95 10.49 4.78
N ILE A 41 -0.67 10.67 4.43
CA ILE A 41 -0.13 10.28 3.13
C ILE A 41 -0.27 8.77 2.93
N ILE A 42 0.16 7.97 3.91
CA ILE A 42 0.12 6.51 3.82
C ILE A 42 -1.33 6.05 3.65
N TYR A 43 -2.26 6.50 4.49
CA TYR A 43 -3.67 6.12 4.36
C TYR A 43 -4.25 6.50 3.00
N ALA A 44 -4.16 7.77 2.60
CA ALA A 44 -4.74 8.23 1.34
C ALA A 44 -4.12 7.57 0.11
N THR A 45 -2.82 7.26 0.16
CA THR A 45 -2.13 6.61 -0.96
C THR A 45 -2.44 5.11 -1.00
N CYS A 46 -2.55 4.44 0.15
CA CYS A 46 -3.01 3.05 0.22
C CYS A 46 -4.44 2.91 -0.34
N ASP A 47 -5.35 3.83 -0.01
CA ASP A 47 -6.70 3.83 -0.58
C ASP A 47 -6.65 3.99 -2.11
N ALA A 48 -5.86 4.93 -2.62
CA ALA A 48 -5.69 5.14 -4.05
C ALA A 48 -5.07 3.91 -4.76
N LEU A 49 -4.10 3.26 -4.12
CA LEU A 49 -3.49 2.02 -4.63
C LEU A 49 -4.50 0.87 -4.63
N TYR A 50 -5.29 0.74 -3.56
CA TYR A 50 -6.34 -0.27 -3.47
C TYR A 50 -7.33 -0.10 -4.62
N GLU A 51 -7.88 1.10 -4.83
CA GLU A 51 -8.82 1.36 -5.93
C GLU A 51 -8.22 1.07 -7.31
N ALA A 52 -6.96 1.43 -7.53
CA ALA A 52 -6.30 1.22 -8.82
C ALA A 52 -5.93 -0.26 -9.08
N LEU A 53 -5.55 -1.00 -8.04
CA LEU A 53 -4.96 -2.33 -8.18
C LEU A 53 -5.94 -3.47 -7.87
N GLN A 54 -6.98 -3.23 -7.06
CA GLN A 54 -7.96 -4.26 -6.69
C GLN A 54 -8.54 -5.02 -7.89
N PRO A 55 -8.88 -4.40 -9.04
CA PRO A 55 -9.53 -5.13 -10.13
C PRO A 55 -8.59 -6.12 -10.82
N THR A 56 -7.28 -5.87 -10.75
CA THR A 56 -6.25 -6.67 -11.41
C THR A 56 -5.66 -7.72 -10.48
N TYR A 57 -5.43 -7.37 -9.21
CA TYR A 57 -4.67 -8.20 -8.28
C TYR A 57 -5.50 -8.84 -7.17
N LEU A 58 -6.70 -8.32 -6.89
CA LEU A 58 -7.58 -8.82 -5.82
C LEU A 58 -8.88 -9.42 -6.39
N ALA A 59 -8.81 -10.05 -7.56
CA ALA A 59 -9.94 -10.74 -8.15
C ALA A 59 -10.42 -11.86 -7.20
N VAL A 60 -11.68 -11.76 -6.75
CA VAL A 60 -12.28 -12.78 -5.89
C VAL A 60 -12.62 -14.00 -6.75
N PRO A 61 -12.10 -15.20 -6.41
CA PRO A 61 -12.36 -16.41 -7.18
C PRO A 61 -13.86 -16.73 -7.24
N LYS A 62 -14.37 -16.99 -8.44
CA LYS A 62 -15.77 -17.28 -8.71
C LYS A 62 -16.01 -18.79 -8.65
N GLY A 63 -16.31 -19.26 -7.45
CA GLY A 63 -16.80 -20.61 -7.22
C GLY A 63 -15.71 -21.64 -6.93
N LYS A 64 -16.16 -22.84 -6.58
CA LYS A 64 -15.34 -23.88 -5.93
C LYS A 64 -14.11 -24.30 -6.74
N GLU A 65 -14.21 -24.33 -8.08
CA GLU A 65 -13.10 -24.77 -8.93
C GLU A 65 -11.94 -23.79 -8.97
N GLU A 66 -12.21 -22.48 -9.02
CA GLU A 66 -11.15 -21.46 -9.02
C GLU A 66 -10.45 -21.40 -7.65
N TRP A 67 -11.22 -21.53 -6.57
CA TRP A 67 -10.67 -21.71 -5.22
C TRP A 67 -9.79 -22.96 -5.11
N LYS A 68 -10.20 -24.09 -5.71
CA LYS A 68 -9.41 -25.33 -5.71
C LYS A 68 -8.10 -25.16 -6.47
N LYS A 69 -8.12 -24.51 -7.64
CA LYS A 69 -6.91 -24.21 -8.43
C LYS A 69 -5.92 -23.34 -7.66
N ILE A 70 -6.41 -22.31 -6.96
CA ILE A 70 -5.57 -21.46 -6.12
C ILE A 70 -4.96 -22.29 -4.98
N ALA A 71 -5.78 -23.06 -4.27
CA ALA A 71 -5.32 -23.90 -3.17
C ALA A 71 -4.21 -24.88 -3.60
N GLU A 72 -4.39 -25.54 -4.75
CA GLU A 72 -3.38 -26.45 -5.33
C GLU A 72 -2.02 -25.77 -5.57
N GLY A 73 -1.99 -24.47 -5.89
CA GLY A 73 -0.77 -23.69 -6.04
C GLY A 73 0.01 -23.43 -4.73
N PHE A 74 -0.64 -23.56 -3.58
CA PHE A 74 -0.03 -23.37 -2.25
C PHE A 74 0.32 -24.68 -1.54
N VAL A 75 -0.10 -25.84 -2.05
CA VAL A 75 0.13 -27.15 -1.40
C VAL A 75 1.63 -27.51 -1.29
N PHE A 76 2.50 -26.84 -2.05
CA PHE A 76 3.95 -27.08 -2.04
C PHE A 76 4.80 -25.94 -1.46
N TYR A 77 4.17 -24.97 -0.78
CA TYR A 77 4.86 -23.88 -0.06
C TYR A 77 5.04 -24.20 1.44
#